data_AF-A4EPK3-F1
#
_entry.id   AF-A4EPK3-F1
#
_cell.length_a   1.000
_cell.length_b   1.000
_cell.length_c   1.000
_cell.angle_alpha   90.00
_cell.angle_beta   90.00
_cell.angle_gamma   90.00
#
_symmetry.space_group_name_H-M   'P 1'
#
loop_
_entity.id
_entity.type
_entity.pdbx_description
1 polymer ?
#
loop_
_entity_poly.entity_id
_entity_poly.type
_entity_poly.pdbx_seq_one_letter_code
_entity_poly.pdbx_strand_id
1 'polypeptide(L)'
;MPVQHLAFLEDEILSAAELRSHLGLGPDEADLDSLVDGYIAAARAQAENYLRKVLRRQRVLAIYDCFGGSRIELPKGPASSVEKVEYLSPVGNWVEVPEADFQAFLAISPGYLRPAFGGSWPATIQAPESVKVTYVAGCADEAAELPPDILQAIRLMVADMFINRGDEAHKQKQKGMHPGAEALLSPYREWF
;
A
#
# COMPACT_ATOMS: atom_id res chain seq x y z
N MET A 1 13.31 -13.49 2.81
CA MET A 1 12.08 -12.87 2.25
C MET A 1 11.92 -11.53 2.94
N PRO A 2 11.57 -10.43 2.26
CA PRO A 2 11.56 -9.12 2.91
C PRO A 2 10.53 -9.08 4.04
N VAL A 3 10.94 -8.67 5.23
CA VAL A 3 10.03 -8.37 6.34
C VAL A 3 9.63 -6.90 6.20
N GLN A 4 8.35 -6.64 5.96
CA GLN A 4 7.84 -5.28 5.81
C GLN A 4 7.46 -4.75 7.18
N HIS A 5 8.12 -3.68 7.62
CA HIS A 5 7.60 -2.86 8.71
C HIS A 5 6.95 -1.63 8.10
N LEU A 6 5.61 -1.61 8.13
CA LEU A 6 4.83 -0.47 7.68
C LEU A 6 4.85 0.59 8.78
N ALA A 7 5.28 1.80 8.43
CA ALA A 7 4.96 2.96 9.26
C ALA A 7 3.45 3.21 9.13
N PHE A 8 2.82 3.48 10.27
CA PHE A 8 1.38 3.58 10.43
C PHE A 8 0.77 4.67 9.54
N LEU A 9 -0.30 4.32 8.81
CA LEU A 9 -1.17 5.26 8.13
C LEU A 9 -2.13 5.85 9.18
N GLU A 10 -1.92 7.10 9.58
CA GLU A 10 -2.82 7.82 10.51
C GLU A 10 -3.95 8.56 9.78
N ASP A 11 -3.94 8.61 8.44
CA ASP A 11 -4.90 9.40 7.66
C ASP A 11 -5.51 8.55 6.54
N GLU A 12 -6.83 8.33 6.63
CA GLU A 12 -7.62 7.64 5.60
C GLU A 12 -7.83 8.55 4.39
N ILE A 13 -7.96 7.96 3.20
CA ILE A 13 -8.20 8.75 1.97
C ILE A 13 -9.59 9.36 1.99
N LEU A 14 -10.58 8.59 2.44
CA LEU A 14 -11.98 9.00 2.51
C LEU A 14 -12.30 9.41 3.94
N SER A 15 -12.92 10.58 4.10
CA SER A 15 -13.34 11.04 5.41
C SER A 15 -14.57 10.26 5.90
N ALA A 16 -14.66 10.03 7.20
CA ALA A 16 -15.85 9.43 7.82
C ALA A 16 -17.12 10.25 7.50
N ALA A 17 -17.02 11.58 7.44
CA ALA A 17 -18.14 12.47 7.14
C ALA A 17 -18.75 12.23 5.75
N GLU A 18 -17.92 12.06 4.71
CA GLU A 18 -18.41 11.75 3.36
C GLU A 18 -19.12 10.39 3.29
N LEU A 19 -18.63 9.41 4.04
CA LEU A 19 -19.21 8.08 4.07
C LEU A 19 -20.45 7.99 4.94
N ARG A 20 -20.57 8.77 6.02
CA ARG A 20 -21.82 8.92 6.76
C ARG A 20 -22.93 9.44 5.85
N SER A 21 -22.63 10.47 5.05
CA SER A 21 -23.59 10.97 4.06
C SER A 21 -23.96 9.92 3.02
N HIS A 22 -22.99 9.10 2.57
CA HIS A 22 -23.24 8.00 1.64
C HIS A 22 -24.12 6.89 2.24
N LEU A 23 -23.91 6.55 3.50
CA LEU A 23 -24.68 5.54 4.24
C LEU A 23 -26.05 6.06 4.72
N GLY A 24 -26.32 7.37 4.58
CA GLY A 24 -27.55 8.00 5.05
C GLY A 24 -27.64 8.16 6.57
N LEU A 25 -26.50 8.18 7.26
CA LEU A 25 -26.44 8.33 8.72
C LEU A 25 -26.69 9.79 9.13
N GLY A 26 -27.58 9.99 10.10
CA GLY A 26 -27.88 11.30 10.68
C GLY A 26 -26.77 11.82 11.61
N PRO A 27 -26.83 13.08 12.05
CA PRO A 27 -25.82 13.67 12.94
C PRO A 27 -25.80 13.06 14.35
N ASP A 28 -26.90 12.43 14.78
CA ASP A 28 -27.05 11.90 16.13
C ASP A 28 -26.50 10.47 16.31
N GLU A 29 -26.04 9.82 15.23
CA GLU A 29 -25.56 8.43 15.21
C GLU A 29 -24.02 8.36 15.32
N ALA A 30 -23.43 9.08 16.27
CA ALA A 30 -21.97 9.16 16.45
C ALA A 30 -21.36 7.85 17.00
N ASP A 31 -22.17 6.99 17.61
CA ASP A 31 -21.78 5.66 18.09
C ASP A 31 -21.29 4.73 16.97
N LEU A 32 -21.70 5.01 15.72
CA LEU A 32 -21.31 4.22 14.55
C LEU A 32 -20.00 4.69 13.90
N ASP A 33 -19.38 5.79 14.35
CA ASP A 33 -18.17 6.35 13.70
C ASP A 33 -17.02 5.33 13.69
N SER A 34 -16.72 4.74 14.84
CA SER A 34 -15.67 3.71 14.95
C SER A 34 -15.91 2.48 14.05
N LEU A 35 -17.18 2.15 13.81
CA LEU A 35 -17.58 1.04 12.94
C LEU A 35 -17.36 1.42 11.47
N VAL A 36 -17.74 2.64 11.09
CA VAL A 36 -17.52 3.18 9.74
C VAL A 36 -16.03 3.26 9.43
N ASP A 37 -15.21 3.74 10.37
CA ASP A 37 -13.74 3.78 10.22
C ASP A 37 -13.16 2.38 9.98
N GLY A 38 -13.66 1.37 10.71
CA GLY A 38 -13.28 -0.03 10.51
C GLY A 38 -13.63 -0.54 9.11
N TYR A 39 -14.81 -0.19 8.58
CA TYR A 39 -15.22 -0.57 7.23
C TYR A 39 -14.40 0.16 6.15
N ILE A 40 -14.04 1.42 6.36
CA ILE A 40 -13.16 2.18 5.46
C ILE A 40 -11.81 1.47 5.34
N ALA A 41 -11.18 1.17 6.48
CA ALA A 41 -9.89 0.51 6.50
C ALA A 41 -9.94 -0.86 5.82
N ALA A 42 -11.01 -1.64 6.05
CA ALA A 42 -11.23 -2.94 5.42
C ALA A 42 -11.46 -2.84 3.90
N ALA A 43 -12.31 -1.91 3.46
CA ALA A 43 -12.61 -1.69 2.05
C ALA A 43 -11.38 -1.19 1.28
N ARG A 44 -10.60 -0.28 1.86
CA ARG A 44 -9.31 0.16 1.31
C ARG A 44 -8.35 -1.02 1.18
N ALA A 45 -8.16 -1.81 2.24
CA ALA A 45 -7.26 -2.97 2.19
C ALA A 45 -7.69 -3.98 1.12
N GLN A 46 -9.00 -4.19 0.93
CA GLN A 46 -9.52 -5.04 -0.14
C GLN A 46 -9.24 -4.46 -1.53
N ALA A 47 -9.45 -3.16 -1.73
CA ALA A 47 -9.13 -2.45 -2.98
C ALA A 47 -7.63 -2.53 -3.31
N GLU A 48 -6.76 -2.23 -2.35
CA GLU A 48 -5.31 -2.26 -2.52
C GLU A 48 -4.81 -3.67 -2.86
N ASN A 49 -5.36 -4.70 -2.21
CA ASN A 49 -5.05 -6.10 -2.52
C ASN A 49 -5.49 -6.50 -3.94
N TYR A 50 -6.65 -6.03 -4.39
CA TYR A 50 -7.16 -6.31 -5.73
C TYR A 50 -6.32 -5.62 -6.81
N LEU A 51 -6.03 -4.34 -6.60
CA LEU A 51 -5.25 -3.51 -7.52
C LEU A 51 -3.75 -3.83 -7.51
N ARG A 52 -3.27 -4.43 -6.42
CA ARG A 52 -1.84 -4.56 -6.06
C ARG A 52 -1.11 -3.22 -5.99
N LYS A 53 -1.86 -2.18 -5.60
CA LYS A 53 -1.37 -0.81 -5.49
C LYS A 53 -1.70 -0.28 -4.11
N VAL A 54 -0.80 0.52 -3.58
CA VAL A 54 -1.08 1.39 -2.44
C VAL A 54 -1.83 2.61 -2.96
N LEU A 55 -3.00 2.89 -2.40
CA LEU A 55 -3.82 4.03 -2.81
C LEU A 55 -3.34 5.32 -2.16
N ARG A 56 -3.15 5.30 -0.83
CA ARG A 56 -2.64 6.45 -0.06
C ARG A 56 -1.13 6.44 -0.01
N ARG A 57 -0.51 7.56 -0.40
CA ARG A 57 0.92 7.75 -0.27
C ARG A 57 1.34 7.58 1.21
N GLN A 58 2.26 6.65 1.44
CA GLN A 58 2.77 6.31 2.76
C GLN A 58 4.26 6.03 2.69
N ARG A 59 4.94 6.26 3.81
CA ARG A 59 6.34 5.87 3.98
C ARG A 59 6.44 4.39 4.34
N VAL A 60 7.22 3.65 3.57
CA VAL A 60 7.42 2.21 3.72
C VAL A 60 8.88 1.92 4.06
N LEU A 61 9.08 1.12 5.09
CA LEU A 61 10.38 0.51 5.41
C LEU A 61 10.37 -0.95 4.95
N ALA A 62 11.12 -1.23 3.88
CA ALA A 62 11.37 -2.60 3.44
C ALA A 62 12.72 -3.08 3.98
N ILE A 63 12.69 -4.21 4.68
CA ILE A 63 13.88 -4.82 5.29
C ILE A 63 14.22 -6.09 4.51
N TYR A 64 15.50 -6.24 4.15
CA TYR A 64 16.04 -7.36 3.39
C TYR A 64 17.25 -7.95 4.10
N ASP A 65 17.47 -9.25 3.88
CA ASP A 65 18.63 -9.97 4.43
C ASP A 65 19.94 -9.59 3.71
N CYS A 66 19.86 -9.09 2.48
CA CYS A 66 21.00 -8.60 1.69
C CYS A 66 20.51 -7.72 0.53
N PHE A 67 21.45 -7.08 -0.19
CA PHE A 67 21.15 -6.30 -1.40
C PHE A 67 20.67 -7.16 -2.60
N GLY A 68 20.71 -8.49 -2.48
CA GLY A 68 20.45 -9.41 -3.59
C GLY A 68 21.56 -9.39 -4.64
N GLY A 69 21.39 -10.18 -5.70
CA GLY A 69 22.40 -10.34 -6.75
C GLY A 69 22.46 -9.19 -7.76
N SER A 70 21.31 -8.71 -8.25
CA SER A 70 21.25 -7.74 -9.35
C SER A 70 20.26 -6.59 -9.17
N ARG A 71 19.25 -6.74 -8.31
CA ARG A 71 18.26 -5.70 -7.99
C ARG A 71 17.62 -5.94 -6.62
N ILE A 72 17.11 -4.87 -6.04
CA ILE A 72 16.28 -4.89 -4.83
C ILE A 72 14.87 -4.49 -5.26
N GLU A 73 13.90 -5.40 -5.14
CA GLU A 73 12.51 -5.13 -5.51
C GLU A 73 11.78 -4.43 -4.37
N LEU A 74 11.11 -3.33 -4.67
CA LEU A 74 10.26 -2.60 -3.73
C LEU A 74 8.90 -3.32 -3.64
N PRO A 75 8.55 -3.88 -2.47
CA PRO A 75 7.39 -4.76 -2.38
C PRO A 75 6.04 -4.05 -2.49
N LYS A 76 5.99 -2.73 -2.24
CA LYS A 76 4.78 -1.92 -2.39
C LYS A 76 4.97 -0.92 -3.51
N GLY A 77 3.98 -0.84 -4.38
CA GLY A 77 3.94 0.08 -5.52
C GLY A 77 2.59 0.80 -5.60
N PRO A 78 2.49 1.86 -6.40
CA PRO A 78 3.59 2.51 -7.12
C PRO A 78 4.51 3.25 -6.14
N ALA A 79 5.83 3.09 -6.29
CA ALA A 79 6.81 3.82 -5.50
C ALA A 79 7.02 5.21 -6.13
N SER A 80 6.97 6.28 -5.34
CA SER A 80 7.12 7.66 -5.83
C SER A 80 8.56 8.17 -5.68
N SER A 81 9.22 7.85 -4.57
CA SER A 81 10.58 8.28 -4.27
C SER A 81 11.24 7.31 -3.28
N VAL A 82 12.57 7.19 -3.36
CA VAL A 82 13.36 6.46 -2.37
C VAL A 82 14.03 7.49 -1.48
N GLU A 83 13.77 7.43 -0.18
CA GLU A 83 14.30 8.40 0.79
C GLU A 83 15.68 7.99 1.28
N LYS A 84 15.86 6.69 1.56
CA LYS A 84 17.09 6.19 2.19
C LYS A 84 17.31 4.73 1.89
N VAL A 85 18.56 4.37 1.57
CA VAL A 85 19.02 2.99 1.51
C VAL A 85 20.13 2.83 2.54
N GLU A 86 19.94 1.94 3.50
CA GLU A 86 20.89 1.67 4.56
C GLU A 86 21.30 0.20 4.54
N TYR A 87 22.54 -0.07 4.90
CA TYR A 87 23.05 -1.41 5.04
C TYR A 87 23.93 -1.55 6.27
N LEU A 88 24.01 -2.76 6.77
CA LEU A 88 24.90 -3.12 7.85
C LEU A 88 26.27 -3.45 7.25
N SER A 89 27.25 -2.59 7.55
CA SER A 89 28.63 -2.77 7.10
C SER A 89 29.28 -4.02 7.72
N PRO A 90 30.39 -4.54 7.16
CA PRO A 90 31.09 -5.70 7.72
C PRO A 90 31.63 -5.47 9.15
N VAL A 91 31.70 -4.22 9.58
CA VAL A 91 32.15 -3.80 10.93
C VAL A 91 30.96 -3.63 11.90
N GLY A 92 29.72 -3.92 11.46
CA GLY A 92 28.52 -3.91 12.29
C GLY A 92 27.84 -2.54 12.46
N ASN A 93 28.24 -1.52 11.69
CA ASN A 93 27.62 -0.20 11.71
C ASN A 93 26.61 -0.04 10.56
N TRP A 94 25.49 0.61 10.83
CA TRP A 94 24.55 1.06 9.80
C TRP A 94 25.18 2.19 9.00
N VAL A 95 25.27 1.99 7.69
CA VAL A 95 25.83 2.94 6.73
C VAL A 95 24.79 3.21 5.65
N GLU A 96 24.66 4.46 5.27
CA GLU A 96 23.79 4.89 4.18
C GLU A 96 24.52 4.71 2.84
N VAL A 97 23.83 4.16 1.85
CA VAL A 97 24.31 4.11 0.48
C VAL A 97 24.06 5.49 -0.16
N PRO A 98 25.10 6.19 -0.65
CA PRO A 98 24.92 7.46 -1.35
C PRO A 98 23.97 7.32 -2.54
N GLU A 99 23.15 8.34 -2.79
CA GLU A 99 22.22 8.36 -3.95
C GLU A 99 22.93 8.17 -5.29
N ALA A 100 24.21 8.57 -5.39
CA ALA A 100 25.01 8.40 -6.60
C ALA A 100 25.38 6.93 -6.89
N ASP A 101 25.32 6.05 -5.89
CA ASP A 101 25.76 4.65 -5.98
C ASP A 101 24.62 3.70 -6.37
N PHE A 102 23.38 4.19 -6.49
CA PHE A 102 22.23 3.40 -6.93
C PHE A 102 21.33 4.16 -7.92
N GLN A 103 20.51 3.40 -8.64
CA GLN A 103 19.50 3.91 -9.56
C GLN A 103 18.14 3.32 -9.16
N ALA A 104 17.15 4.19 -9.07
CA ALA A 104 15.77 3.83 -8.76
C ALA A 104 14.93 3.75 -10.05
N PHE A 105 14.38 2.57 -10.33
CA PHE A 105 13.46 2.32 -11.44
C PHE A 105 12.03 2.27 -10.90
N LEU A 106 11.40 3.44 -10.79
CA LEU A 106 10.09 3.60 -10.12
C LEU A 106 8.90 3.65 -11.10
N ALA A 107 9.16 3.86 -12.39
CA ALA A 107 8.11 3.90 -13.42
C ALA A 107 7.52 2.51 -13.75
N ILE A 108 8.19 1.44 -13.30
CA ILE A 108 7.75 0.05 -13.46
C ILE A 108 7.16 -0.41 -12.13
N SER A 109 6.12 -1.24 -12.16
CA SER A 109 5.55 -1.87 -10.97
C SER A 109 5.75 -3.39 -11.04
N PRO A 110 6.31 -4.03 -10.00
CA PRO A 110 6.90 -3.40 -8.82
C PRO A 110 8.19 -2.62 -9.18
N GLY A 111 8.39 -1.49 -8.49
CA GLY A 111 9.60 -0.69 -8.63
C GLY A 111 10.82 -1.44 -8.09
N TYR A 112 12.02 -1.10 -8.54
CA TYR A 112 13.23 -1.73 -8.03
C TYR A 112 14.45 -0.80 -8.04
N LEU A 113 15.43 -1.11 -7.20
CA LEU A 113 16.73 -0.45 -7.15
C LEU A 113 17.81 -1.32 -7.80
N ARG A 114 18.78 -0.69 -8.45
CA ARG A 114 20.02 -1.31 -8.93
C ARG A 114 21.23 -0.48 -8.52
N PRO A 115 22.43 -1.07 -8.48
CA PRO A 115 23.66 -0.29 -8.41
C PRO A 115 23.74 0.69 -9.59
N ALA A 116 24.46 1.79 -9.40
CA ALA A 116 24.81 2.69 -10.49
C ALA A 116 25.51 1.92 -11.63
N PHE A 117 25.38 2.43 -12.86
CA PHE A 117 25.91 1.76 -14.04
C PHE A 117 27.42 1.51 -13.92
N GLY A 118 27.84 0.25 -14.06
CA GLY A 118 29.24 -0.17 -13.90
C GLY A 118 29.69 -0.33 -12.44
N GLY A 119 28.83 -0.07 -11.46
CA GLY A 119 29.07 -0.28 -10.03
C GLY A 119 28.53 -1.61 -9.50
N SER A 120 28.79 -1.86 -8.22
CA SER A 120 28.26 -2.99 -7.47
C SER A 120 27.74 -2.52 -6.11
N TRP A 121 26.81 -3.26 -5.52
CA TRP A 121 26.38 -2.97 -4.15
C TRP A 121 27.57 -3.05 -3.18
N PRO A 122 27.59 -2.20 -2.12
CA PRO A 122 28.57 -2.31 -1.06
C PRO A 122 28.55 -3.69 -0.40
N ALA A 123 29.69 -4.12 0.15
CA ALA A 123 29.75 -5.32 0.94
C ALA A 123 28.96 -5.12 2.25
N THR A 124 27.92 -5.94 2.45
CA THR A 124 27.15 -6.00 3.69
C THR A 124 27.49 -7.27 4.47
N ILE A 125 27.24 -7.28 5.77
CA ILE A 125 27.36 -8.49 6.57
C ILE A 125 26.33 -9.54 6.12
N GLN A 126 26.68 -10.82 6.23
CA GLN A 126 25.74 -11.92 5.95
C GLN A 126 24.92 -12.24 7.20
N ALA A 127 23.99 -11.34 7.54
CA ALA A 127 23.03 -11.54 8.62
C ALA A 127 21.60 -11.22 8.13
N PRO A 128 20.56 -11.77 8.77
CA PRO A 128 19.19 -11.33 8.51
C PRO A 128 19.04 -9.81 8.73
N GLU A 129 18.11 -9.19 8.02
CA GLU A 129 17.78 -7.77 8.20
C GLU A 129 18.95 -6.78 7.98
N SER A 130 19.93 -7.14 7.14
CA SER A 130 21.14 -6.33 6.92
C SER A 130 20.95 -5.15 5.97
N VAL A 131 19.84 -5.05 5.25
CA VAL A 131 19.55 -3.95 4.32
C VAL A 131 18.17 -3.37 4.59
N LYS A 132 18.08 -2.05 4.65
CA LYS A 132 16.85 -1.29 4.89
C LYS A 132 16.65 -0.30 3.75
N VAL A 133 15.47 -0.30 3.17
CA VAL A 133 15.07 0.67 2.14
C VAL A 133 13.86 1.41 2.66
N THR A 134 14.04 2.71 2.89
CA THR A 134 12.96 3.64 3.20
C THR A 134 12.56 4.35 1.92
N TYR A 135 11.30 4.24 1.55
CA TYR A 135 10.76 4.83 0.33
C TYR A 135 9.31 5.24 0.54
N VAL A 136 8.81 6.09 -0.34
CA VAL A 136 7.42 6.51 -0.36
C VAL A 136 6.69 5.73 -1.44
N ALA A 137 5.56 5.12 -1.09
CA ALA A 137 4.71 4.36 -2.00
C ALA A 137 3.26 4.81 -1.89
N GLY A 138 2.60 4.95 -3.04
CA GLY A 138 1.18 5.22 -3.14
C GLY A 138 0.84 6.16 -4.30
N CYS A 139 -0.41 6.07 -4.75
CA CYS A 139 -0.90 6.82 -5.89
C CYS A 139 -1.15 8.31 -5.56
N ALA A 140 -1.76 8.59 -4.40
CA ALA A 140 -2.33 9.88 -4.10
C ALA A 140 -2.06 10.34 -2.66
N ASP A 141 -1.89 11.64 -2.45
CA ASP A 141 -1.95 12.27 -1.12
C ASP A 141 -3.39 12.59 -0.73
N GLU A 142 -4.23 12.98 -1.68
CA GLU A 142 -5.62 13.36 -1.44
C GLU A 142 -6.61 12.47 -2.21
N ALA A 143 -7.84 12.31 -1.70
CA ALA A 143 -8.89 11.56 -2.40
C ALA A 143 -9.12 12.07 -3.82
N ALA A 144 -9.07 13.39 -4.02
CA ALA A 144 -9.33 14.04 -5.30
C ALA A 144 -8.32 13.67 -6.40
N GLU A 145 -7.12 13.18 -6.03
CA GLU A 145 -6.12 12.73 -6.99
C GLU A 145 -6.39 11.30 -7.50
N LEU A 146 -7.23 10.53 -6.80
CA LEU A 146 -7.62 9.20 -7.26
C LEU A 146 -8.72 9.28 -8.31
N PRO A 147 -8.73 8.36 -9.29
CA PRO A 147 -9.87 8.21 -10.19
C PRO A 147 -11.19 8.04 -9.41
N PRO A 148 -12.26 8.73 -9.84
CA PRO A 148 -13.54 8.69 -9.13
C PRO A 148 -14.12 7.28 -9.04
N ASP A 149 -13.78 6.41 -10.00
CA ASP A 149 -14.18 5.00 -10.02
C ASP A 149 -13.65 4.23 -8.81
N ILE A 150 -12.41 4.49 -8.38
CA ILE A 150 -11.79 3.82 -7.22
C ILE A 150 -12.48 4.27 -5.94
N LEU A 151 -12.74 5.57 -5.79
CA LEU A 151 -13.46 6.12 -4.64
C LEU A 151 -14.87 5.53 -4.58
N GLN A 152 -15.55 5.43 -5.72
CA GLN A 152 -16.89 4.87 -5.79
C GLN A 152 -16.90 3.36 -5.47
N ALA A 153 -15.89 2.61 -5.91
CA ALA A 153 -15.74 1.21 -5.54
C ALA A 153 -15.60 1.04 -4.02
N ILE A 154 -14.80 1.87 -3.37
CA ILE A 154 -14.65 1.84 -1.90
C ILE A 154 -15.98 2.16 -1.21
N ARG A 155 -16.72 3.18 -1.68
CA ARG A 155 -18.05 3.51 -1.15
C ARG A 155 -19.03 2.33 -1.23
N LEU A 156 -19.06 1.64 -2.38
CA LEU A 156 -19.91 0.45 -2.57
C LEU A 156 -19.51 -0.69 -1.62
N MET A 157 -18.21 -0.93 -1.41
CA MET A 157 -17.73 -1.93 -0.47
C MET A 157 -18.10 -1.60 0.98
N VAL A 158 -17.98 -0.33 1.38
CA VAL A 158 -18.37 0.12 2.73
C VAL A 158 -19.88 -0.04 2.93
N ALA A 159 -20.70 0.35 1.95
CA ALA A 159 -22.15 0.18 2.01
C ALA A 159 -22.55 -1.30 2.13
N ASP A 160 -21.90 -2.18 1.35
CA ASP A 160 -22.13 -3.62 1.42
C ASP A 160 -21.77 -4.19 2.80
N MET A 161 -20.60 -3.84 3.36
CA MET A 161 -20.19 -4.25 4.70
C MET A 161 -21.11 -3.73 5.81
N PHE A 162 -21.65 -2.52 5.64
CA PHE A 162 -22.56 -1.91 6.62
C PHE A 162 -23.93 -2.60 6.65
N ILE A 163 -24.46 -2.98 5.49
CA ILE A 163 -25.73 -3.71 5.34
C ILE A 163 -25.54 -5.18 5.75
N ASN A 164 -24.46 -5.81 5.30
CA ASN A 164 -24.20 -7.25 5.46
C ASN A 164 -23.19 -7.50 6.58
N ARG A 165 -23.66 -7.44 7.84
CA ARG A 165 -22.80 -7.55 9.04
C ARG A 165 -22.44 -8.98 9.49
N GLY A 166 -22.87 -10.00 8.75
CA GLY A 166 -22.58 -11.41 9.04
C GLY A 166 -23.80 -12.34 9.22
N ASP A 167 -25.03 -11.81 9.10
CA ASP A 167 -26.27 -12.58 9.35
C ASP A 167 -26.76 -13.43 8.17
N GLU A 168 -26.01 -13.52 7.06
CA GLU A 168 -26.47 -14.27 5.90
C GLU A 168 -26.14 -15.78 5.99
N ALA A 169 -27.06 -16.50 6.62
CA ALA A 169 -27.26 -17.92 6.37
C ALA A 169 -27.65 -18.15 4.89
N HIS A 170 -26.68 -18.56 4.07
CA HIS A 170 -26.88 -19.47 2.95
C HIS A 170 -27.92 -19.06 1.88
N LYS A 171 -27.76 -17.95 1.13
CA LYS A 171 -28.36 -17.83 -0.22
C LYS A 171 -27.40 -17.15 -1.20
N GLN A 172 -26.87 -17.95 -2.13
CA GLN A 172 -26.02 -17.55 -3.26
C GLN A 172 -24.82 -16.64 -2.91
N LYS A 173 -23.76 -17.26 -2.38
CA LYS A 173 -22.46 -16.62 -2.16
C LYS A 173 -21.97 -15.94 -3.46
N GLN A 174 -22.04 -14.62 -3.54
CA GLN A 174 -21.03 -13.88 -4.28
C GLN A 174 -19.73 -14.02 -3.47
N LYS A 175 -18.95 -15.04 -3.81
CA LYS A 175 -17.65 -15.28 -3.19
C LYS A 175 -16.67 -14.27 -3.78
N GLY A 176 -16.62 -13.06 -3.23
CA GLY A 176 -15.71 -12.03 -3.74
C GLY A 176 -16.08 -10.62 -3.28
N MET A 177 -15.34 -9.65 -3.83
CA MET A 177 -15.63 -8.23 -3.73
C MET A 177 -16.99 -7.92 -4.39
N HIS A 178 -17.65 -6.84 -3.95
CA HIS A 178 -18.91 -6.38 -4.56
C HIS A 178 -18.75 -6.26 -6.09
N PRO A 179 -19.62 -6.84 -6.93
CA PRO A 179 -19.41 -6.91 -8.39
C PRO A 179 -19.28 -5.55 -9.06
N GLY A 180 -20.03 -4.56 -8.57
CA GLY A 180 -19.91 -3.18 -9.05
C GLY A 180 -18.58 -2.54 -8.67
N ALA A 181 -18.03 -2.88 -7.49
CA ALA A 181 -16.70 -2.42 -7.11
C ALA A 181 -15.62 -3.11 -7.96
N GLU A 182 -15.79 -4.40 -8.28
CA GLU A 182 -14.89 -5.12 -9.17
C GLU A 182 -14.86 -4.54 -10.59
N ALA A 183 -16.04 -4.27 -11.17
CA ALA A 183 -16.12 -3.67 -12.49
C ALA A 183 -15.41 -2.31 -12.58
N LEU A 184 -15.52 -1.50 -11.53
CA LEU A 184 -14.86 -0.19 -11.43
C LEU A 184 -13.34 -0.30 -11.23
N LEU A 185 -12.88 -1.30 -10.47
CA LEU A 185 -11.45 -1.49 -10.18
C LEU A 185 -10.70 -2.26 -11.28
N SER A 186 -11.39 -3.08 -12.07
CA SER A 186 -10.81 -3.93 -13.11
C SER A 186 -9.87 -3.19 -14.09
N PRO A 187 -10.21 -1.99 -14.59
CA PRO A 187 -9.33 -1.24 -15.51
C PRO A 187 -8.00 -0.78 -14.89
N TYR A 188 -7.95 -0.62 -13.57
CA TYR A 188 -6.79 -0.08 -12.85
C TYR A 188 -5.86 -1.18 -12.31
N ARG A 189 -6.27 -2.44 -12.45
CA ARG A 189 -5.56 -3.61 -11.93
C ARG A 189 -4.27 -3.88 -12.70
N GLU A 190 -3.20 -4.15 -11.96
CA GLU A 190 -1.94 -4.62 -12.54
C GLU A 190 -1.99 -6.13 -12.80
N TRP A 191 -1.97 -6.49 -14.08
CA TRP A 191 -1.93 -7.88 -14.56
C TRP A 191 -0.48 -8.33 -14.72
N PHE A 192 0.12 -8.85 -13.66
CA PHE A 192 1.43 -9.50 -13.69
C PHE A 192 1.42 -10.79 -12.88
#